data_AF-F1QQH0-F1
#
_entry.id   AF-F1QQH0-F1
#
_cell.length_a   1.000
_cell.length_b   1.000
_cell.length_c   1.000
_cell.angle_alpha   90.00
_cell.angle_beta   90.00
_cell.angle_gamma   90.00
#
_symmetry.space_group_name_H-M   'P 1'
#
loop_
_entity.id
_entity.type
_entity.pdbx_description
1 polymer ?
#
loop_
_entity_poly.entity_id
_entity_poly.type
_entity_poly.pdbx_seq_one_letter_code
_entity_poly.pdbx_strand_id
1 'polypeptide(L)'
;MTNTVRRLVSKDGRSNVKIDNVEGMVKLFLHDLWTTVVDMKWRYKITLFASTFVMTWFVFGVLFYLIGLRNGDFHADPSSNHTPCVMNVHTLTGAYLFSLETQTTIGYGFRHVSEECPLAIGALVLQLVLTGLAEIFVTGAFLAKLARPKKRAGTIKFSRCAVVCRRGGRWCLMVRVANMRSSLLIQCQLSGKLLAPHVTLEGQKTLVHQTTVDFQMDSSGECPFLLLPLTFYHVLDERSPLADLTAHSLQKRDFELLLTLNATVESTAASCQSRTSYLPQEILWGQEFRPVLANTSGTLSADFSLFHSVQICREQSHTAEKMQLEEEYRGGQGQ
;
A
#
# COMPACT_ATOMS: atom_id res chain seq x y z
N MET A 1 25.05 17.55 -16.63
CA MET A 1 24.56 16.64 -15.59
C MET A 1 23.37 17.33 -14.93
N THR A 2 22.14 16.88 -15.18
CA THR A 2 21.00 17.38 -14.41
C THR A 2 21.28 17.00 -12.95
N ASN A 3 21.43 17.99 -12.09
CA ASN A 3 21.69 17.78 -10.67
C ASN A 3 20.39 17.22 -10.07
N THR A 4 20.11 15.94 -10.31
CA THR A 4 18.92 15.27 -9.81
C THR A 4 19.08 15.17 -8.31
N VAL A 5 18.44 16.10 -7.59
CA VAL A 5 18.35 16.09 -6.13
C VAL A 5 17.95 14.68 -5.71
N ARG A 6 18.80 14.05 -4.89
CA ARG A 6 18.58 12.69 -4.43
C ARG A 6 17.28 12.66 -3.63
N ARG A 7 16.37 11.74 -3.99
CA ARG A 7 15.11 11.52 -3.30
C ARG A 7 14.98 10.05 -2.91
N LEU A 8 14.96 9.77 -1.62
CA LEU A 8 14.81 8.44 -1.04
C LEU A 8 13.38 7.93 -1.13
N VAL A 9 12.39 8.80 -0.92
CA VAL A 9 10.97 8.44 -0.97
C VAL A 9 10.29 9.27 -2.03
N SER A 10 9.58 8.64 -2.95
CA SER A 10 8.84 9.35 -3.99
C SER A 10 7.61 10.08 -3.42
N LYS A 11 7.04 11.04 -4.17
CA LYS A 11 5.85 11.78 -3.73
C LYS A 11 4.63 10.90 -3.46
N ASP A 12 4.53 9.77 -4.13
CA ASP A 12 3.52 8.71 -3.93
C ASP A 12 3.91 7.69 -2.84
N GLY A 13 5.02 7.92 -2.11
CA GLY A 13 5.41 7.15 -0.93
C GLY A 13 6.22 5.89 -1.19
N ARG A 14 6.61 5.60 -2.44
CA ARG A 14 7.47 4.44 -2.77
C ARG A 14 8.91 4.73 -2.39
N SER A 15 9.63 3.70 -1.95
CA SER A 15 11.07 3.78 -1.71
C SER A 15 11.82 3.73 -3.04
N ASN A 16 12.73 4.68 -3.24
CA ASN A 16 13.72 4.68 -4.33
C ASN A 16 15.04 4.03 -3.91
N VAL A 17 15.13 3.52 -2.68
CA VAL A 17 16.32 2.82 -2.17
C VAL A 17 16.33 1.40 -2.71
N LYS A 18 17.40 1.03 -3.41
CA LYS A 18 17.65 -0.34 -3.83
C LYS A 18 18.39 -1.07 -2.72
N ILE A 19 17.82 -2.19 -2.28
CA ILE A 19 18.50 -3.13 -1.39
C ILE A 19 19.18 -4.15 -2.30
N ASP A 20 20.51 -4.20 -2.25
CA ASP A 20 21.34 -5.07 -3.08
C ASP A 20 22.15 -6.02 -2.19
N ASN A 21 22.60 -7.15 -2.75
CA ASN A 21 23.45 -8.15 -2.08
C ASN A 21 22.90 -8.69 -0.74
N VAL A 22 21.61 -9.00 -0.68
CA VAL A 22 21.06 -9.75 0.46
C VAL A 22 21.44 -11.23 0.31
N GLU A 23 22.45 -11.66 1.05
CA GLU A 23 22.83 -13.08 1.09
C GLU A 23 21.64 -13.95 1.49
N GLY A 24 21.43 -15.05 0.76
CA GLY A 24 20.35 -15.99 1.06
C GLY A 24 18.94 -15.43 0.85
N MET A 25 18.76 -14.38 0.03
CA MET A 25 17.44 -13.79 -0.25
C MET A 25 16.35 -14.85 -0.58
N VAL A 26 16.69 -15.85 -1.39
CA VAL A 26 15.77 -16.97 -1.72
C VAL A 26 15.44 -17.79 -0.48
N LYS A 27 16.43 -18.11 0.37
CA LYS A 27 16.23 -18.87 1.61
C LYS A 27 15.33 -18.11 2.58
N LEU A 28 15.51 -16.79 2.68
CA LEU A 28 14.65 -15.93 3.49
C LEU A 28 13.20 -15.95 2.98
N PHE A 29 12.98 -15.83 1.66
CA PHE A 29 11.63 -15.91 1.09
C PHE A 29 10.99 -17.30 1.25
N LEU A 30 11.76 -18.38 1.18
CA LEU A 30 11.25 -19.73 1.41
C LEU A 30 10.91 -19.99 2.88
N HIS A 31 11.67 -19.40 3.81
CA HIS A 31 11.38 -19.49 5.24
C HIS A 31 10.11 -18.70 5.62
N ASP A 32 9.81 -17.61 4.89
CA ASP A 32 8.56 -16.86 5.02
C ASP A 32 7.65 -17.05 3.80
N LEU A 33 7.23 -18.30 3.59
CA LEU A 33 6.39 -18.68 2.46
C LEU A 33 5.06 -17.92 2.44
N TRP A 34 4.46 -17.70 3.62
CA TRP A 34 3.19 -17.00 3.74
C TRP A 34 3.28 -15.56 3.24
N THR A 35 4.23 -14.76 3.76
CA THR A 35 4.40 -13.38 3.31
C THR A 35 4.76 -13.33 1.83
N THR A 36 5.62 -14.23 1.37
CA THR A 36 6.01 -14.33 -0.04
C THR A 36 4.79 -14.55 -0.94
N VAL A 37 3.90 -15.50 -0.62
CA VAL A 37 2.68 -15.77 -1.40
C VAL A 37 1.70 -14.59 -1.32
N VAL A 38 1.55 -13.94 -0.16
CA VAL A 38 0.64 -12.80 -0.02
C VAL A 38 1.14 -11.58 -0.80
N ASP A 39 2.43 -11.26 -0.75
CA ASP A 39 3.01 -10.09 -1.43
C ASP A 39 3.31 -10.31 -2.92
N MET A 40 3.34 -11.57 -3.39
CA MET A 40 3.49 -11.91 -4.81
C MET A 40 2.46 -11.20 -5.69
N LYS A 41 2.87 -10.70 -6.87
CA LYS A 41 1.98 -10.02 -7.84
C LYS A 41 0.85 -10.94 -8.30
N TRP A 42 -0.31 -10.36 -8.64
CA TRP A 42 -1.51 -11.11 -9.02
C TRP A 42 -1.27 -12.09 -10.17
N ARG A 43 -0.53 -11.68 -11.21
CA ARG A 43 -0.20 -12.56 -12.34
C ARG A 43 0.48 -13.86 -11.90
N TYR A 44 1.50 -13.76 -11.05
CA TYR A 44 2.25 -14.93 -10.58
C TYR A 44 1.44 -15.76 -9.59
N LYS A 45 0.60 -15.10 -8.76
CA LYS A 45 -0.34 -15.79 -7.87
C LYS A 45 -1.34 -16.66 -8.63
N ILE A 46 -2.00 -16.08 -9.62
CA ILE A 46 -2.99 -16.79 -10.45
C ILE A 46 -2.29 -17.93 -11.21
N THR A 47 -1.15 -17.67 -11.83
CA THR A 47 -0.38 -18.72 -12.54
C THR A 47 0.05 -19.85 -11.62
N LEU A 48 0.61 -19.53 -10.44
CA LEU A 48 1.03 -20.52 -9.45
C LEU A 48 -0.14 -21.44 -9.07
N PHE A 49 -1.25 -20.88 -8.64
CA PHE A 49 -2.38 -21.69 -8.19
C PHE A 49 -3.09 -22.43 -9.33
N ALA A 50 -3.24 -21.81 -10.50
CA ALA A 50 -3.77 -22.50 -11.68
C ALA A 50 -2.88 -23.70 -12.06
N SER A 51 -1.56 -23.53 -12.05
CA SER A 51 -0.63 -24.65 -12.30
C SER A 51 -0.72 -25.73 -11.23
N THR A 52 -0.88 -25.36 -9.96
CA THR A 52 -1.05 -26.34 -8.87
C THR A 52 -2.32 -27.17 -9.07
N PHE A 53 -3.45 -26.53 -9.38
CA PHE A 53 -4.71 -27.26 -9.62
C PHE A 53 -4.63 -28.20 -10.83
N VAL A 54 -4.14 -27.71 -11.97
CA VAL A 54 -3.94 -28.53 -13.17
C VAL A 54 -3.01 -29.70 -12.90
N MET A 55 -1.91 -29.46 -12.18
CA MET A 55 -0.97 -30.52 -11.80
C MET A 55 -1.60 -31.54 -10.85
N THR A 56 -2.42 -31.12 -9.88
CA THR A 56 -3.11 -32.04 -8.98
C THR A 56 -4.12 -32.92 -9.71
N TRP A 57 -4.93 -32.35 -10.62
CA TRP A 57 -5.85 -33.13 -11.47
C TRP A 57 -5.10 -34.15 -12.34
N PHE A 58 -3.93 -33.74 -12.86
CA PHE A 58 -3.10 -34.64 -13.66
C PHE A 58 -2.48 -35.77 -12.82
N VAL A 59 -1.88 -35.47 -11.67
CA VAL A 59 -1.26 -36.47 -10.79
C VAL A 59 -2.28 -37.50 -10.29
N PHE A 60 -3.45 -37.05 -9.85
CA PHE A 60 -4.51 -37.97 -9.42
C PHE A 60 -5.16 -38.70 -10.60
N GLY A 61 -5.30 -38.06 -11.77
CA GLY A 61 -5.72 -38.72 -13.00
C GLY A 61 -4.78 -39.86 -13.40
N VAL A 62 -3.46 -39.63 -13.32
CA VAL A 62 -2.45 -40.69 -13.51
C VAL A 62 -2.58 -41.77 -12.44
N LEU A 63 -2.80 -41.40 -11.18
CA LEU A 63 -2.99 -42.39 -10.10
C LEU A 63 -4.20 -43.30 -10.37
N PHE A 64 -5.37 -42.75 -10.73
CA PHE A 64 -6.54 -43.55 -11.09
C PHE A 64 -6.32 -44.39 -12.33
N TYR A 65 -5.61 -43.87 -13.33
CA TYR A 65 -5.24 -44.63 -14.51
C TYR A 65 -4.34 -45.81 -14.15
N LEU A 66 -3.34 -45.63 -13.29
CA LEU A 66 -2.46 -46.72 -12.83
C LEU A 66 -3.22 -47.75 -11.98
N ILE A 67 -4.19 -47.33 -11.17
CA ILE A 67 -5.06 -48.23 -10.41
C ILE A 67 -5.89 -49.08 -11.38
N GLY A 68 -6.51 -48.47 -12.39
CA GLY A 68 -7.27 -49.20 -13.41
C GLY A 68 -6.39 -50.15 -14.23
N LEU A 69 -5.16 -49.74 -14.57
CA LEU A 69 -4.21 -50.59 -15.29
C LEU A 69 -3.81 -51.81 -14.47
N ARG A 70 -3.59 -51.63 -13.16
CA ARG A 70 -3.27 -52.73 -12.24
C ARG A 70 -4.46 -53.68 -12.04
N ASN A 71 -5.68 -53.16 -12.06
CA ASN A 71 -6.89 -53.97 -11.95
C ASN A 71 -7.20 -54.74 -13.25
N GLY A 72 -6.70 -54.28 -14.39
CA GLY A 72 -6.98 -54.87 -15.70
C GLY A 72 -8.13 -54.20 -16.46
N ASP A 73 -8.53 -52.98 -16.08
CA ASP A 73 -9.68 -52.25 -16.62
C ASP A 73 -9.56 -51.90 -18.11
N PHE A 74 -8.35 -51.95 -18.65
CA PHE A 74 -8.05 -51.62 -20.05
C PHE A 74 -7.76 -52.84 -20.93
N HIS A 75 -7.96 -54.06 -20.42
CA HIS A 75 -7.80 -55.27 -21.23
C HIS A 75 -8.94 -55.40 -22.25
N ALA A 76 -8.63 -55.85 -23.46
CA ALA A 76 -9.59 -55.92 -24.57
C ALA A 76 -10.72 -56.94 -24.31
N ASP A 77 -10.39 -58.05 -23.65
CA ASP A 77 -11.33 -59.12 -23.27
C ASP A 77 -11.43 -59.21 -21.73
N PRO A 78 -12.14 -58.27 -21.06
CA PRO A 78 -12.40 -58.41 -19.64
C PRO A 78 -13.24 -59.67 -19.40
N SER A 79 -12.92 -60.41 -18.34
CA SER A 79 -13.77 -61.53 -17.94
C SER A 79 -15.17 -61.02 -17.62
N SER A 80 -16.21 -61.85 -17.80
CA SER A 80 -17.60 -61.45 -17.55
C SER A 80 -17.86 -60.96 -16.11
N ASN A 81 -16.96 -61.27 -15.18
CA ASN A 81 -17.02 -60.89 -13.77
C ASN A 81 -16.05 -59.74 -13.43
N HIS A 82 -15.40 -59.11 -14.42
CA HIS A 82 -14.49 -58.01 -14.19
C HIS A 82 -15.26 -56.72 -13.93
N THR A 83 -15.10 -56.16 -12.73
CA THR A 83 -15.66 -54.85 -12.37
C THR A 83 -14.54 -53.81 -12.45
N PRO A 84 -14.67 -52.77 -13.30
CA PRO A 84 -13.65 -51.75 -13.39
C PRO A 84 -13.63 -50.90 -12.11
N CYS A 85 -12.46 -50.42 -11.71
CA CYS A 85 -12.33 -49.61 -10.49
C CYS A 85 -12.98 -48.23 -10.62
N VAL A 86 -12.94 -47.65 -11.83
CA VAL A 86 -13.64 -46.40 -12.14
C VAL A 86 -14.46 -46.59 -13.40
N MET A 87 -15.77 -46.42 -13.28
CA MET A 87 -16.71 -46.58 -14.39
C MET A 87 -16.47 -45.53 -15.48
N ASN A 88 -16.60 -45.95 -16.75
CA ASN A 88 -16.46 -45.08 -17.94
C ASN A 88 -15.11 -44.36 -18.07
N VAL A 89 -14.04 -44.95 -17.52
CA VAL A 89 -12.66 -44.49 -17.71
C VAL A 89 -11.92 -45.52 -18.56
N HIS A 90 -11.74 -45.22 -19.85
CA HIS A 90 -11.04 -46.10 -20.80
C HIS A 90 -9.67 -45.55 -21.25
N THR A 91 -9.38 -44.29 -20.96
CA THR A 91 -8.15 -43.60 -21.39
C THR A 91 -7.62 -42.74 -20.26
N LEU A 92 -6.34 -42.34 -20.34
CA LEU A 92 -5.76 -41.38 -19.41
C LEU A 92 -6.54 -40.05 -19.40
N THR A 93 -7.05 -39.61 -20.55
CA THR A 93 -7.93 -38.44 -20.63
C THR A 93 -9.22 -38.64 -19.83
N GLY A 94 -9.82 -39.82 -19.89
CA GLY A 94 -10.98 -40.17 -19.07
C GLY A 94 -10.66 -40.13 -17.57
N ALA A 95 -9.48 -40.63 -17.17
CA ALA A 95 -9.03 -40.62 -15.78
C ALA A 95 -8.72 -39.19 -15.28
N TYR A 96 -8.15 -38.35 -16.14
CA TYR A 96 -7.95 -36.92 -15.88
C TYR A 96 -9.29 -36.20 -15.68
N LEU A 97 -10.27 -36.43 -16.56
CA LEU A 97 -11.61 -35.84 -16.42
C LEU A 97 -12.29 -36.30 -15.13
N PHE A 98 -12.21 -37.58 -14.78
CA PHE A 98 -12.69 -38.08 -13.50
C PHE A 98 -12.02 -37.36 -12.31
N SER A 99 -10.69 -37.27 -12.31
CA SER A 99 -9.95 -36.59 -11.25
C SER A 99 -10.33 -35.11 -11.12
N LEU A 100 -10.52 -34.42 -12.25
CA LEU A 100 -11.01 -33.03 -12.29
C LEU A 100 -12.41 -32.95 -11.69
N GLU A 101 -13.36 -33.75 -12.19
CA GLU A 101 -14.76 -33.77 -11.75
C GLU A 101 -14.89 -34.02 -10.24
N THR A 102 -14.08 -34.95 -9.72
CA THR A 102 -13.99 -35.29 -8.30
C THR A 102 -13.42 -34.14 -7.48
N GLN A 103 -12.29 -33.57 -7.88
CA GLN A 103 -11.61 -32.55 -7.09
C GLN A 103 -12.38 -31.23 -7.04
N THR A 104 -12.95 -30.81 -8.18
CA THR A 104 -13.77 -29.59 -8.23
C THR A 104 -15.19 -29.85 -7.69
N THR A 105 -15.50 -31.07 -7.25
CA THR A 105 -16.80 -31.48 -6.73
C THR A 105 -17.95 -31.21 -7.71
N ILE A 106 -17.68 -31.32 -9.01
CA ILE A 106 -18.72 -31.15 -10.05
C ILE A 106 -19.59 -32.40 -10.09
N GLY A 107 -18.95 -33.58 -10.14
CA GLY A 107 -19.62 -34.88 -10.02
C GLY A 107 -20.76 -35.09 -11.02
N TYR A 108 -20.49 -35.08 -12.33
CA TYR A 108 -21.53 -35.28 -13.35
C TYR A 108 -22.27 -36.63 -13.25
N GLY A 109 -21.73 -37.60 -12.48
CA GLY A 109 -22.32 -38.93 -12.28
C GLY A 109 -21.99 -39.95 -13.36
N PHE A 110 -21.41 -39.51 -14.49
CA PHE A 110 -21.01 -40.39 -15.59
C PHE A 110 -19.81 -41.28 -15.22
N ARG A 111 -18.88 -40.77 -14.41
CA ARG A 111 -17.70 -41.49 -13.90
C ARG A 111 -17.77 -41.57 -12.38
N HIS A 112 -17.65 -42.77 -11.83
CA HIS A 112 -17.66 -43.00 -10.38
C HIS A 112 -16.80 -44.21 -10.02
N VAL A 113 -16.36 -44.24 -8.76
CA VAL A 113 -15.56 -45.35 -8.21
C VAL A 113 -16.47 -46.52 -7.87
N SER A 114 -16.06 -47.73 -8.22
CA SER A 114 -16.75 -48.97 -7.85
C SER A 114 -16.40 -49.40 -6.41
N GLU A 115 -17.36 -50.01 -5.72
CA GLU A 115 -17.19 -50.47 -4.34
C GLU A 115 -16.12 -51.57 -4.20
N GLU A 116 -15.87 -52.33 -5.26
CA GLU A 116 -14.93 -53.46 -5.31
C GLU A 116 -13.44 -53.07 -5.29
N CYS A 117 -13.11 -51.76 -5.40
CA CYS A 117 -11.74 -51.28 -5.46
C CYS A 117 -11.35 -50.40 -4.25
N PRO A 118 -10.94 -50.99 -3.11
CA PRO A 118 -10.50 -50.25 -1.93
C PRO A 118 -9.37 -49.25 -2.21
N LEU A 119 -8.48 -49.56 -3.16
CA LEU A 119 -7.38 -48.67 -3.53
C LEU A 119 -7.88 -47.39 -4.23
N ALA A 120 -8.90 -47.50 -5.06
CA ALA A 120 -9.53 -46.34 -5.71
C ALA A 120 -10.28 -45.47 -4.70
N ILE A 121 -10.97 -46.10 -3.74
CA ILE A 121 -11.62 -45.40 -2.62
C ILE A 121 -10.57 -44.66 -1.77
N GLY A 122 -9.46 -45.32 -1.43
CA GLY A 122 -8.35 -44.69 -0.71
C GLY A 122 -7.73 -43.51 -1.46
N ALA A 123 -7.53 -43.65 -2.78
CA ALA A 123 -7.04 -42.57 -3.64
C ALA A 123 -8.03 -41.40 -3.72
N LEU A 124 -9.34 -41.67 -3.80
CA LEU A 124 -10.42 -40.68 -3.75
C LEU A 124 -10.38 -39.87 -2.44
N VAL A 125 -10.32 -40.56 -1.30
CA VAL A 125 -10.24 -39.89 0.02
C VAL A 125 -8.97 -39.06 0.13
N LEU A 126 -7.82 -39.62 -0.28
CA LEU A 126 -6.54 -38.91 -0.26
C LEU A 126 -6.58 -37.65 -1.15
N GLN A 127 -7.18 -37.75 -2.33
CA GLN A 127 -7.38 -36.63 -3.24
C GLN A 127 -8.16 -35.52 -2.53
N LEU A 128 -9.35 -35.82 -2.03
CA LEU A 128 -10.24 -34.84 -1.40
C LEU A 128 -9.59 -34.16 -0.19
N VAL A 129 -8.86 -34.90 0.65
CA VAL A 129 -8.17 -34.34 1.81
C VAL A 129 -7.05 -33.38 1.39
N LEU A 130 -6.16 -33.82 0.50
CA LEU A 130 -5.02 -33.00 0.08
C LEU A 130 -5.47 -31.75 -0.70
N THR A 131 -6.48 -31.89 -1.55
CA THR A 131 -6.97 -30.79 -2.38
C THR A 131 -7.82 -29.82 -1.58
N GLY A 132 -8.60 -30.30 -0.61
CA GLY A 132 -9.33 -29.44 0.33
C GLY A 132 -8.38 -28.58 1.15
N LEU A 133 -7.28 -29.15 1.66
CA LEU A 133 -6.24 -28.38 2.35
C LEU A 133 -5.58 -27.34 1.44
N ALA A 134 -5.29 -27.71 0.18
CA ALA A 134 -4.75 -26.78 -0.80
C ALA A 134 -5.72 -25.63 -1.11
N GLU A 135 -7.02 -25.91 -1.26
CA GLU A 135 -8.05 -24.92 -1.54
C GLU A 135 -8.23 -23.93 -0.39
N ILE A 136 -8.20 -24.39 0.86
CA ILE A 136 -8.21 -23.53 2.05
C ILE A 136 -7.01 -22.57 2.02
N PHE A 137 -5.82 -23.10 1.72
CA PHE A 137 -4.61 -22.27 1.63
C PHE A 137 -4.72 -21.23 0.50
N VAL A 138 -5.17 -21.63 -0.68
CA VAL A 138 -5.37 -20.70 -1.82
C VAL A 138 -6.35 -19.60 -1.42
N THR A 139 -7.54 -19.97 -0.95
CA THR A 139 -8.59 -19.02 -0.56
C THR A 139 -8.09 -18.06 0.51
N GLY A 140 -7.42 -18.58 1.55
CA GLY A 140 -6.78 -17.77 2.59
C GLY A 140 -5.76 -16.79 2.03
N ALA A 141 -4.89 -17.23 1.11
CA ALA A 141 -3.88 -16.37 0.48
C ALA A 141 -4.49 -15.27 -0.42
N PHE A 142 -5.65 -15.53 -1.04
CA PHE A 142 -6.39 -14.52 -1.82
C PHE A 142 -7.04 -13.49 -0.89
N LEU A 143 -7.79 -13.94 0.12
CA LEU A 143 -8.46 -13.09 1.08
C LEU A 143 -7.46 -12.21 1.84
N ALA A 144 -6.35 -12.79 2.32
CA ALA A 144 -5.30 -12.05 3.01
C ALA A 144 -4.72 -10.91 2.15
N LYS A 145 -4.57 -11.12 0.84
CA LYS A 145 -4.06 -10.08 -0.06
C LYS A 145 -5.13 -9.03 -0.38
N LEU A 146 -6.38 -9.43 -0.56
CA LEU A 146 -7.50 -8.52 -0.83
C LEU A 146 -7.83 -7.64 0.37
N ALA A 147 -7.67 -8.17 1.59
CA ALA A 147 -7.88 -7.44 2.84
C ALA A 147 -6.83 -6.35 3.11
N ARG A 148 -5.68 -6.36 2.40
CA ARG A 148 -4.65 -5.33 2.60
C ARG A 148 -5.14 -3.95 2.13
N PRO A 149 -5.11 -2.91 2.99
CA PRO A 149 -5.58 -1.57 2.65
C PRO A 149 -4.61 -0.77 1.76
N LYS A 150 -3.77 -1.44 0.94
CA LYS A 150 -2.79 -0.81 0.05
C LYS A 150 -3.46 0.17 -0.94
N LYS A 151 -4.57 -0.25 -1.55
CA LYS A 151 -5.33 0.62 -2.47
C LYS A 151 -6.03 1.76 -1.74
N ARG A 152 -6.48 1.52 -0.50
CA ARG A 152 -7.11 2.53 0.35
C ARG A 152 -6.12 3.63 0.74
N ALA A 153 -4.89 3.28 1.10
CA ALA A 153 -3.83 4.24 1.38
C ALA A 153 -3.58 5.22 0.21
N GLY A 154 -3.69 4.75 -1.03
CA GLY A 154 -3.56 5.61 -2.23
C GLY A 154 -4.70 6.62 -2.44
N THR A 155 -5.79 6.51 -1.68
CA THR A 155 -6.88 7.51 -1.67
C THR A 155 -6.66 8.62 -0.64
N ILE A 156 -5.57 8.55 0.13
CA ILE A 156 -5.11 9.62 1.02
C ILE A 156 -4.14 10.46 0.20
N LYS A 157 -4.49 11.73 -0.02
CA LYS A 157 -3.66 12.67 -0.77
C LYS A 157 -3.02 13.70 0.15
N PHE A 158 -1.75 13.95 -0.09
CA PHE A 158 -1.01 15.07 0.49
C PHE A 158 -1.01 16.25 -0.49
N SER A 159 -0.83 17.47 0.03
CA SER A 159 -0.54 18.64 -0.79
C SER A 159 0.72 18.41 -1.63
N ARG A 160 0.81 19.02 -2.81
CA ARG A 160 2.01 18.87 -3.65
C ARG A 160 3.23 19.50 -3.01
N CYS A 161 3.02 20.68 -2.42
CA CYS A 161 4.00 21.45 -1.67
C CYS A 161 3.61 21.53 -0.19
N ALA A 162 4.59 21.71 0.67
CA ALA A 162 4.39 22.19 2.03
C ALA A 162 4.58 23.71 2.03
N VAL A 163 4.03 24.40 3.02
CA VAL A 163 4.10 25.87 3.08
C VAL A 163 4.54 26.32 4.46
N VAL A 164 5.29 27.42 4.54
CA VAL A 164 5.75 28.00 5.80
C VAL A 164 5.16 29.40 5.94
N CYS A 165 4.41 29.62 7.02
CA CYS A 165 3.77 30.90 7.32
C CYS A 165 3.81 31.17 8.83
N ARG A 166 3.62 32.42 9.23
CA ARG A 166 3.40 32.77 10.63
C ARG A 166 1.95 32.48 11.02
N ARG A 167 1.76 31.84 12.18
CA ARG A 167 0.45 31.62 12.81
C ARG A 167 0.58 31.81 14.32
N GLY A 168 -0.21 32.72 14.88
CA GLY A 168 -0.12 33.07 16.30
C GLY A 168 1.27 33.57 16.68
N GLY A 169 1.90 34.38 15.81
CA GLY A 169 3.24 34.94 16.01
C GLY A 169 4.41 33.99 15.74
N ARG A 170 4.18 32.68 15.63
CA ARG A 170 5.22 31.65 15.43
C ARG A 170 5.29 31.18 13.98
N TRP A 171 6.48 30.82 13.51
CA TRP A 171 6.64 30.19 12.20
C TRP A 171 6.19 28.73 12.25
N CYS A 172 5.34 28.34 11.30
CA CYS A 172 4.79 27.00 11.20
C CYS A 172 4.97 26.45 9.79
N LEU A 173 5.58 25.28 9.68
CA LEU A 173 5.56 24.45 8.49
C LEU A 173 4.23 23.70 8.43
N MET A 174 3.57 23.74 7.28
CA MET A 174 2.21 23.25 7.09
C MET A 174 2.12 22.27 5.93
N VAL A 175 1.39 21.19 6.16
CA VAL A 175 1.10 20.18 5.15
C VAL A 175 -0.37 19.86 5.19
N ARG A 176 -1.01 19.81 4.02
CA ARG A 176 -2.42 19.48 3.92
C ARG A 176 -2.61 18.04 3.49
N VAL A 177 -3.57 17.36 4.11
CA VAL A 177 -3.91 15.96 3.84
C VAL A 177 -5.42 15.84 3.66
N ALA A 178 -5.86 15.00 2.71
CA ALA A 178 -7.28 14.73 2.50
C ALA A 178 -7.56 13.28 2.17
N ASN A 179 -8.75 12.84 2.57
CA ASN A 179 -9.35 11.56 2.18
C ASN A 179 -10.19 11.78 0.91
N MET A 180 -9.87 11.08 -0.17
CA MET A 180 -10.56 11.21 -1.47
C MET A 180 -11.76 10.25 -1.61
N ARG A 181 -12.26 9.67 -0.52
CA ARG A 181 -13.37 8.70 -0.54
C ARG A 181 -14.39 9.02 0.55
N SER A 182 -15.63 8.59 0.34
CA SER A 182 -16.74 8.73 1.29
C SER A 182 -16.55 7.94 2.59
N SER A 183 -15.97 6.74 2.54
CA SER A 183 -15.65 5.97 3.75
C SER A 183 -14.69 6.77 4.63
N LEU A 184 -14.87 6.76 5.95
CA LEU A 184 -14.05 7.58 6.84
C LEU A 184 -12.70 6.91 7.14
N LEU A 185 -11.79 7.74 7.66
CA LEU A 185 -10.53 7.34 8.27
C LEU A 185 -10.53 7.89 9.69
N ILE A 186 -10.29 7.01 10.65
CA ILE A 186 -10.28 7.33 12.08
C ILE A 186 -8.86 7.27 12.64
N GLN A 187 -8.63 7.89 13.79
CA GLN A 187 -7.33 7.88 14.49
C GLN A 187 -6.18 8.32 13.57
N CYS A 188 -6.35 9.45 12.89
CA CYS A 188 -5.37 9.94 11.93
C CYS A 188 -4.19 10.59 12.65
N GLN A 189 -3.00 10.02 12.52
CA GLN A 189 -1.77 10.55 13.11
C GLN A 189 -0.74 10.81 12.02
N LEU A 190 -0.21 12.03 11.96
CA LEU A 190 0.88 12.39 11.05
C LEU A 190 2.20 12.43 11.81
N SER A 191 3.19 11.67 11.32
CA SER A 191 4.56 11.70 11.85
C SER A 191 5.53 12.12 10.76
N GLY A 192 6.47 13.00 11.11
CA GLY A 192 7.55 13.45 10.23
C GLY A 192 8.91 12.87 10.61
N LYS A 193 9.74 12.65 9.59
CA LYS A 193 11.17 12.31 9.72
C LYS A 193 11.97 13.20 8.78
N LEU A 194 12.91 13.95 9.32
CA LEU A 194 13.90 14.69 8.57
C LEU A 194 15.05 13.75 8.21
N LEU A 195 15.27 13.55 6.92
CA LEU A 195 16.36 12.74 6.37
C LEU A 195 17.44 13.69 5.86
N ALA A 196 18.59 13.74 6.53
CA ALA A 196 19.68 14.63 6.15
C ALA A 196 21.06 13.98 6.37
N PRO A 197 22.10 14.36 5.62
CA PRO A 197 23.47 14.00 5.94
C PRO A 197 23.86 14.55 7.32
N HIS A 198 24.53 13.74 8.14
CA HIS A 198 24.99 14.16 9.46
C HIS A 198 26.42 13.66 9.69
N VAL A 199 27.26 14.50 10.28
CA VAL A 199 28.62 14.14 10.68
C VAL A 199 28.68 14.24 12.20
N THR A 200 29.02 13.13 12.85
CA THR A 200 29.16 13.10 14.32
C THR A 200 30.42 13.85 14.75
N LEU A 201 30.54 14.15 16.04
CA LEU A 201 31.71 14.82 16.60
C LEU A 201 33.00 14.01 16.42
N GLU A 202 32.89 12.67 16.38
CA GLU A 202 33.98 11.74 16.11
C GLU A 202 34.36 11.68 14.61
N GLY A 203 33.71 12.49 13.77
CA GLY A 203 33.98 12.56 12.32
C GLY A 203 33.28 11.47 11.50
N GLN A 204 32.40 10.66 12.11
CA GLN A 204 31.65 9.63 11.37
C GLN A 204 30.58 10.28 10.49
N LYS A 205 30.64 10.03 9.18
CA LYS A 205 29.70 10.57 8.21
C LYS A 205 28.57 9.59 7.96
N THR A 206 27.35 9.96 8.36
CA THR A 206 26.13 9.23 8.03
C THR A 206 25.44 9.91 6.85
N LEU A 207 25.25 9.17 5.75
CA LEU A 207 24.63 9.71 4.54
C LEU A 207 23.14 10.06 4.72
N VAL A 208 22.46 9.38 5.65
CA VAL A 208 21.03 9.54 5.91
C VAL A 208 20.80 9.36 7.41
N HIS A 209 20.84 10.46 8.16
CA HIS A 209 20.41 10.50 9.54
C HIS A 209 18.93 10.86 9.61
N GLN A 210 18.18 10.20 10.50
CA GLN A 210 16.75 10.41 10.66
C GLN A 210 16.45 11.12 11.97
N THR A 211 15.87 12.32 11.90
CA THR A 211 15.44 13.08 13.08
C THR A 211 13.92 13.22 13.07
N THR A 212 13.27 13.06 14.22
CA THR A 212 11.81 13.19 14.32
C THR A 212 11.37 14.64 14.13
N VAL A 213 10.27 14.82 13.39
CA VAL A 213 9.60 16.12 13.21
C VAL A 213 8.14 15.93 13.62
N ASP A 214 7.75 16.55 14.73
CA ASP A 214 6.42 16.38 15.30
C ASP A 214 5.40 17.29 14.61
N PHE A 215 4.32 16.68 14.11
CA PHE A 215 3.21 17.41 13.50
C PHE A 215 1.98 17.35 14.41
N GLN A 216 1.35 18.51 14.60
CA GLN A 216 0.14 18.67 15.39
C GLN A 216 -0.99 19.27 14.53
N MET A 217 -2.22 19.17 15.00
CA MET A 217 -3.38 19.84 14.42
C MET A 217 -3.82 20.99 15.33
N ASP A 218 -4.60 21.94 14.80
CA ASP A 218 -5.12 23.06 15.61
C ASP A 218 -6.00 22.57 16.78
N SER A 219 -6.77 21.49 16.57
CA SER A 219 -7.48 20.81 17.64
C SER A 219 -6.48 19.99 18.46
N SER A 220 -6.28 20.35 19.72
CA SER A 220 -5.31 19.75 20.66
C SER A 220 -5.59 18.27 21.01
N GLY A 221 -6.53 17.62 20.34
CA GLY A 221 -6.91 16.22 20.55
C GLY A 221 -6.39 15.32 19.44
N GLU A 222 -6.36 14.02 19.71
CA GLU A 222 -6.24 13.01 18.66
C GLU A 222 -7.27 13.28 17.57
N CYS A 223 -6.85 13.31 16.30
CA CYS A 223 -7.74 13.56 15.19
C CYS A 223 -8.76 12.42 15.08
N PRO A 224 -10.06 12.67 15.28
CA PRO A 224 -10.99 11.56 15.26
C PRO A 224 -11.36 11.18 13.82
N PHE A 225 -11.51 12.13 12.87
CA PHE A 225 -12.01 11.83 11.51
C PHE A 225 -11.41 12.73 10.40
N LEU A 226 -10.80 12.14 9.37
CA LEU A 226 -10.40 12.84 8.13
C LEU A 226 -11.59 12.92 7.14
N LEU A 227 -12.65 13.64 7.53
CA LEU A 227 -13.82 13.90 6.68
C LEU A 227 -13.56 15.03 5.67
N LEU A 228 -12.92 16.10 6.15
CA LEU A 228 -12.53 17.26 5.37
C LEU A 228 -11.01 17.32 5.26
N PRO A 229 -10.44 18.05 4.27
CA PRO A 229 -9.02 18.29 4.22
C PRO A 229 -8.50 18.92 5.52
N LEU A 230 -7.53 18.27 6.15
CA LEU A 230 -6.89 18.74 7.39
C LEU A 230 -5.52 19.31 7.08
N THR A 231 -5.14 20.36 7.79
CA THR A 231 -3.80 20.92 7.74
C THR A 231 -3.08 20.55 9.03
N PHE A 232 -1.91 19.93 8.89
CA PHE A 232 -1.02 19.59 9.99
C PHE A 232 0.12 20.61 10.05
N TYR A 233 0.54 20.94 11.25
CA TYR A 233 1.47 22.02 11.55
C TYR A 233 2.67 21.46 12.32
N HIS A 234 3.85 21.90 11.94
CA HIS A 234 5.07 21.75 12.73
C HIS A 234 5.58 23.16 13.07
N VAL A 235 5.66 23.46 14.36
CA VAL A 235 6.16 24.76 14.82
C VAL A 235 7.67 24.77 14.69
N LEU A 236 8.22 25.80 14.05
CA LEU A 236 9.66 26.01 13.88
C LEU A 236 10.21 26.78 15.09
N ASP A 237 10.12 26.17 16.26
CA ASP A 237 10.71 26.68 17.50
C ASP A 237 12.12 26.13 17.74
N GLU A 238 12.76 26.51 18.84
CA GLU A 238 14.13 26.09 19.20
C GLU A 238 14.31 24.56 19.33
N ARG A 239 13.22 23.80 19.52
CA ARG A 239 13.26 22.33 19.61
C ARG A 239 13.12 21.66 18.24
N SER A 240 12.68 22.41 17.23
CA SER A 240 12.56 21.93 15.87
C SER A 240 13.94 21.63 15.27
N PRO A 241 14.14 20.47 14.62
CA PRO A 241 15.35 20.24 13.81
C PRO A 241 15.39 21.14 12.56
N LEU A 242 14.35 21.94 12.32
CA LEU A 242 14.21 22.90 11.24
C LEU A 242 14.17 24.36 11.75
N ALA A 243 14.56 24.61 13.02
CA ALA A 243 14.52 25.93 13.65
C ALA A 243 15.31 27.01 12.90
N ASP A 244 16.39 26.60 12.22
CA ASP A 244 17.32 27.45 11.49
C ASP A 244 16.93 27.67 10.01
N LEU A 245 15.76 27.17 9.61
CA LEU A 245 15.20 27.46 8.31
C LEU A 245 14.76 28.94 8.23
N THR A 246 15.15 29.56 7.12
CA THR A 246 14.71 30.89 6.70
C THR A 246 14.37 30.83 5.22
N ALA A 247 13.67 31.85 4.71
CA ALA A 247 13.36 31.95 3.27
C ALA A 247 14.60 31.77 2.38
N HIS A 248 15.76 32.31 2.81
CA HIS A 248 17.01 32.23 2.07
C HIS A 248 17.78 30.93 2.30
N SER A 249 17.78 30.38 3.53
CA SER A 249 18.52 29.16 3.83
C SER A 249 17.85 27.92 3.24
N LEU A 250 16.52 27.91 3.15
CA LEU A 250 15.73 26.76 2.67
C LEU A 250 16.19 26.23 1.30
N GLN A 251 16.40 27.10 0.33
CA GLN A 251 16.83 26.74 -1.03
C GLN A 251 18.23 26.10 -1.09
N LYS A 252 19.07 26.36 -0.09
CA LYS A 252 20.47 25.87 -0.03
C LYS A 252 20.63 24.60 0.81
N ARG A 253 19.57 24.19 1.51
CA ARG A 253 19.59 23.04 2.40
C ARG A 253 19.51 21.74 1.59
N ASP A 254 20.13 20.69 2.12
CA ASP A 254 20.03 19.32 1.59
C ASP A 254 19.39 18.43 2.64
N PHE A 255 18.07 18.28 2.56
CA PHE A 255 17.30 17.36 3.38
C PHE A 255 16.06 16.87 2.63
N GLU A 256 15.50 15.76 3.08
CA GLU A 256 14.20 15.27 2.65
C GLU A 256 13.30 15.10 3.87
N LEU A 257 12.15 15.77 3.87
CA LEU A 257 11.15 15.63 4.92
C LEU A 257 10.16 14.52 4.55
N LEU A 258 10.32 13.34 5.14
CA LEU A 258 9.41 12.22 4.99
C LEU A 258 8.23 12.37 5.94
N LEU A 259 7.01 12.31 5.41
CA LEU A 259 5.80 12.28 6.21
C LEU A 259 5.09 10.94 6.06
N THR A 260 4.58 10.45 7.18
CA THR A 260 3.83 9.21 7.26
C THR A 260 2.53 9.47 8.01
N LEU A 261 1.40 9.29 7.32
CA LEU A 261 0.09 9.32 7.94
C LEU A 261 -0.33 7.88 8.27
N ASN A 262 -0.60 7.62 9.54
CA ASN A 262 -1.26 6.41 10.01
C ASN A 262 -2.73 6.72 10.26
N ALA A 263 -3.63 5.83 9.84
CA ALA A 263 -5.06 5.94 10.11
C ALA A 263 -5.70 4.56 10.10
N THR A 264 -6.84 4.42 10.76
CA THR A 264 -7.63 3.20 10.75
C THR A 264 -8.81 3.34 9.79
N VAL A 265 -9.05 2.33 8.96
CA VAL A 265 -10.19 2.30 8.05
C VAL A 265 -11.44 1.91 8.83
N GLU A 266 -12.45 2.78 8.85
CA GLU A 266 -13.69 2.59 9.60
C GLU A 266 -14.39 1.25 9.27
N SER A 267 -14.55 0.93 7.98
CA SER A 267 -15.34 -0.22 7.54
C SER A 267 -14.71 -1.59 7.82
N THR A 268 -13.39 -1.65 8.04
CA THR A 268 -12.67 -2.93 8.20
C THR A 268 -11.84 -2.99 9.48
N ALA A 269 -11.80 -1.90 10.26
CA ALA A 269 -10.89 -1.71 11.40
C ALA A 269 -9.41 -1.97 11.07
N ALA A 270 -9.03 -1.94 9.78
CA ALA A 270 -7.67 -2.22 9.35
C ALA A 270 -6.82 -0.96 9.39
N SER A 271 -5.58 -1.07 9.87
CA SER A 271 -4.64 0.04 9.84
C SER A 271 -4.15 0.30 8.41
N CYS A 272 -4.16 1.56 8.01
CA CYS A 272 -3.65 2.03 6.74
C CYS A 272 -2.56 3.10 6.96
N GLN A 273 -1.56 3.08 6.09
CA GLN A 273 -0.45 4.01 6.15
C GLN A 273 -0.21 4.59 4.76
N SER A 274 -0.11 5.91 4.68
CA SER A 274 0.25 6.63 3.46
C SER A 274 1.48 7.49 3.71
N ARG A 275 2.36 7.61 2.72
CA ARG A 275 3.65 8.30 2.85
C ARG A 275 3.82 9.30 1.73
N THR A 276 4.52 10.38 2.01
CA THR A 276 5.01 11.34 1.01
C THR A 276 6.31 11.96 1.48
N SER A 277 7.06 12.61 0.60
CA SER A 277 8.25 13.37 0.98
C SER A 277 8.20 14.78 0.44
N TYR A 278 8.89 15.70 1.09
CA TYR A 278 9.11 17.07 0.61
C TYR A 278 10.60 17.35 0.53
N LEU A 279 11.05 17.77 -0.63
CA LEU A 279 12.38 18.36 -0.81
C LEU A 279 12.32 19.87 -0.50
N PRO A 280 13.45 20.53 -0.26
CA PRO A 280 13.46 21.92 0.17
C PRO A 280 12.81 22.87 -0.87
N GLN A 281 12.98 22.58 -2.16
CA GLN A 281 12.31 23.30 -3.25
C GLN A 281 10.78 23.10 -3.32
N GLU A 282 10.23 22.13 -2.59
CA GLU A 282 8.78 21.86 -2.50
C GLU A 282 8.18 22.41 -1.20
N ILE A 283 8.97 23.15 -0.43
CA ILE A 283 8.55 23.88 0.74
C ILE A 283 8.53 25.36 0.35
N LEU A 284 7.36 26.00 0.44
CA LEU A 284 7.18 27.38 -0.01
C LEU A 284 7.11 28.31 1.20
N TRP A 285 8.12 29.16 1.35
CA TRP A 285 8.17 30.14 2.43
C TRP A 285 7.29 31.36 2.14
N GLY A 286 6.62 31.89 3.17
CA GLY A 286 5.73 33.06 3.04
C GLY A 286 4.41 32.75 2.34
N GLN A 287 4.07 31.47 2.22
CA GLN A 287 2.84 31.01 1.59
C GLN A 287 1.94 30.33 2.63
N GLU A 288 0.65 30.39 2.38
CA GLU A 288 -0.37 29.63 3.09
C GLU A 288 -1.24 28.89 2.07
N PHE A 289 -1.92 27.85 2.52
CA PHE A 289 -2.83 27.14 1.65
C PHE A 289 -4.15 27.90 1.49
N ARG A 290 -4.69 27.96 0.26
CA ARG A 290 -6.01 28.55 0.02
C ARG A 290 -7.09 27.78 0.77
N PRO A 291 -8.14 28.44 1.30
CA PRO A 291 -9.29 27.77 1.88
C PRO A 291 -9.95 26.84 0.86
N VAL A 292 -10.22 25.59 1.26
CA VAL A 292 -10.86 24.57 0.41
C VAL A 292 -12.36 24.52 0.63
N LEU A 293 -12.80 24.92 1.82
CA LEU A 293 -14.19 24.85 2.24
C LEU A 293 -14.91 26.13 1.82
N ALA A 294 -15.98 25.96 1.07
CA ALA A 294 -16.91 27.03 0.72
C ALA A 294 -18.32 26.61 1.15
N ASN A 295 -19.01 27.50 1.85
CA ASN A 295 -20.43 27.35 2.14
C ASN A 295 -21.22 27.95 0.98
N THR A 296 -21.77 27.09 0.12
CA THR A 296 -22.62 27.51 -0.98
C THR A 296 -24.02 27.03 -0.67
N SER A 297 -24.98 27.95 -0.59
CA SER A 297 -26.41 27.65 -0.40
C SER A 297 -26.72 26.73 0.80
N GLY A 298 -26.02 26.93 1.93
CA GLY A 298 -26.24 26.18 3.17
C GLY A 298 -25.61 24.78 3.21
N THR A 299 -24.97 24.34 2.11
CA THR A 299 -24.23 23.08 2.08
C THR A 299 -22.73 23.38 2.10
N LEU A 300 -22.03 22.80 3.09
CA LEU A 300 -20.58 22.89 3.16
C LEU A 300 -19.97 21.99 2.08
N SER A 301 -19.35 22.61 1.08
CA SER A 301 -18.69 21.90 -0.02
C SER A 301 -17.18 22.11 0.06
N ALA A 302 -16.41 21.06 -0.22
CA ALA A 302 -14.96 21.12 -0.29
C ALA A 302 -14.53 21.11 -1.76
N ASP A 303 -14.02 22.25 -2.27
CA ASP A 303 -13.54 22.35 -3.64
C ASP A 303 -12.10 21.82 -3.76
N PHE A 304 -11.97 20.55 -4.12
CA PHE A 304 -10.67 19.90 -4.30
C PHE A 304 -9.80 20.51 -5.41
N SER A 305 -10.33 21.40 -6.27
CA SER A 305 -9.50 22.17 -7.21
C SER A 305 -8.52 23.09 -6.47
N LEU A 306 -8.90 23.56 -5.27
CA LEU A 306 -8.11 24.42 -4.40
C LEU A 306 -7.22 23.64 -3.42
N PHE A 307 -7.30 22.30 -3.40
CA PHE A 307 -6.61 21.49 -2.39
C PHE A 307 -5.09 21.70 -2.40
N HIS A 308 -4.50 21.82 -3.60
CA HIS A 308 -3.07 22.07 -3.79
C HIS A 308 -2.71 23.56 -3.89
N SER A 309 -3.71 24.44 -3.97
CA SER A 309 -3.51 25.86 -4.25
C SER A 309 -2.98 26.60 -3.03
N VAL A 310 -2.00 27.46 -3.26
CA VAL A 310 -1.36 28.29 -2.24
C VAL A 310 -1.54 29.77 -2.58
N GLN A 311 -1.33 30.63 -1.59
CA GLN A 311 -1.36 32.09 -1.72
C GLN A 311 -0.36 32.71 -0.74
N ILE A 312 0.02 33.96 -0.97
CA ILE A 312 0.90 34.70 -0.07
C ILE A 312 0.19 34.87 1.28
N CYS A 313 0.96 34.73 2.37
CA CYS A 313 0.45 34.91 3.73
C CYS A 313 -0.15 36.31 3.96
N ARG A 314 -1.35 36.37 4.54
CA ARG A 314 -2.05 37.64 4.85
C ARG A 314 -1.22 38.62 5.70
N GLU A 315 -0.52 38.13 6.72
CA GLU A 315 0.36 39.00 7.55
C GLU A 315 1.46 39.69 6.73
N GLN A 316 2.00 39.01 5.70
CA GLN A 316 2.98 39.61 4.80
C GLN A 316 2.34 40.61 3.83
N SER A 317 1.09 40.33 3.39
CA SER A 317 0.33 41.25 2.55
C SER A 317 0.10 42.60 3.25
N HIS A 318 -0.35 42.59 4.51
CA HIS A 318 -0.53 43.83 5.27
C HIS A 318 0.79 44.58 5.53
N THR A 319 1.90 43.85 5.70
CA THR A 319 3.21 44.48 5.86
C THR A 319 3.65 45.14 4.55
N ALA A 320 3.41 44.49 3.40
CA ALA A 320 3.71 45.04 2.09
C ALA A 320 2.80 46.24 1.74
N GLU A 321 1.49 46.14 1.99
CA GLU A 321 0.54 47.25 1.82
C GLU A 321 0.91 48.43 2.71
N LYS A 322 1.25 48.18 3.98
CA LYS A 322 1.71 49.24 4.89
C LYS A 322 2.99 49.90 4.39
N MET A 323 3.95 49.11 3.89
CA MET A 323 5.21 49.62 3.36
C MET A 323 5.00 50.43 2.08
N GLN A 324 4.10 49.99 1.19
CA GLN A 324 3.69 50.75 0.00
C GLN A 324 2.99 52.06 0.38
N LEU A 325 2.08 52.03 1.35
CA LEU A 325 1.41 53.23 1.86
C LEU A 325 2.42 54.20 2.51
N GLU A 326 3.43 53.69 3.22
CA GLU A 326 4.51 54.52 3.78
C GLU A 326 5.41 55.11 2.69
N GLU A 327 5.69 54.37 1.61
CA GLU A 327 6.43 54.87 0.44
C GLU A 327 5.64 55.91 -0.33
N GLU A 328 4.34 55.70 -0.57
CA GLU A 328 3.43 56.68 -1.18
C GLU A 328 3.32 57.93 -0.32
N TYR A 329 3.24 57.79 1.01
CA TYR A 329 3.20 58.91 1.93
C TYR A 329 4.52 59.71 1.93
N ARG A 330 5.66 59.02 1.86
CA ARG A 330 6.98 59.65 1.72
C ARG A 330 7.15 60.32 0.36
N GLY A 331 6.63 59.73 -0.72
CA GLY A 331 6.63 60.32 -2.05
C GLY A 331 5.72 61.54 -2.17
N GLY A 332 4.56 61.51 -1.49
CA GLY A 332 3.58 62.59 -1.48
C GLY A 332 3.99 63.81 -0.65
N GLN A 333 4.88 63.66 0.33
CA GLN A 333 5.47 64.80 1.05
C GLN A 333 6.63 65.48 0.30
N GLY A 334 7.03 64.94 -0.86
CA GLY A 334 8.09 65.49 -1.72
C GLY A 334 7.61 66.35 -2.89
N GLN A 335 6.29 66.59 -3.02
CA GLN A 335 5.69 67.46 -4.03
C GLN A 335 5.09 68.72 -3.39
#